data_AF-A0A3D2VS63-F1
#
_entry.id   AF-A0A3D2VS63-F1
#
_cell.length_a   1.000
_cell.length_b   1.000
_cell.length_c   1.000
_cell.angle_alpha   90.00
_cell.angle_beta   90.00
_cell.angle_gamma   90.00
#
_symmetry.space_group_name_H-M   'P 1'
#
loop_
_entity.id
_entity.type
_entity.pdbx_description
1 polymer ?
#
loop_
_entity_poly.entity_id
_entity_poly.type
_entity_poly.pdbx_seq_one_letter_code
_entity_poly.pdbx_strand_id
1 'polypeptide(L)'
;MKRLLPKQRAFVEHYAACGNATEAARLAGYSERYANRFARQLLDKPHVREALTELVDKVSGERVADAKERLEFWTAVMRNPAELTRDRLKASELLARAQGDFMVEAPVTTINNLWITPDTLRTIREVVYGLSES
;
A
#
# COMPACT_ATOMS: atom_id res chain seq x y z
N MET A 1 -13.47 23.75 15.36
CA MET A 1 -13.13 23.30 13.99
C MET A 1 -13.29 24.47 13.02
N LYS A 2 -12.25 24.80 12.25
CA LYS A 2 -12.30 25.93 11.31
C LYS A 2 -12.85 25.45 9.97
N ARG A 3 -14.04 25.93 9.60
CA ARG A 3 -14.71 25.58 8.35
C ARG A 3 -13.88 26.06 7.15
N LEU A 4 -13.72 25.21 6.14
CA LEU A 4 -13.04 25.57 4.90
C LEU A 4 -13.75 26.73 4.21
N LEU A 5 -12.97 27.72 3.77
CA LEU A 5 -13.50 28.77 2.89
C LEU A 5 -13.78 28.17 1.50
N PRO A 6 -14.75 28.72 0.73
CA PRO A 6 -15.08 28.21 -0.61
C PRO A 6 -13.86 28.05 -1.54
N LYS A 7 -12.92 29.00 -1.51
CA LYS A 7 -11.66 28.93 -2.29
C LYS A 7 -10.71 27.83 -1.83
N GLN A 8 -10.68 27.52 -0.54
CA GLN A 8 -9.85 26.43 -0.01
C GLN A 8 -10.44 25.08 -0.38
N ARG A 9 -11.78 24.96 -0.39
CA ARG A 9 -12.47 23.76 -0.86
C ARG A 9 -12.22 23.51 -2.34
N ALA A 10 -12.38 24.53 -3.19
CA ALA A 10 -12.06 24.44 -4.62
C ALA A 10 -10.59 24.04 -4.86
N PHE A 11 -9.65 24.55 -4.06
CA PHE A 11 -8.25 24.14 -4.13
C PHE A 11 -8.06 22.65 -3.84
N VAL A 12 -8.71 22.12 -2.78
CA VAL A 12 -8.63 20.70 -2.42
C VAL A 12 -9.20 19.82 -3.53
N GLU A 13 -10.37 20.18 -4.09
CA GLU A 13 -11.02 19.45 -5.18
C GLU A 13 -10.14 19.40 -6.44
N HIS A 14 -9.61 20.54 -6.88
CA HIS A 14 -8.73 20.58 -8.05
C HIS A 14 -7.41 19.86 -7.80
N TYR A 15 -6.82 20.00 -6.61
CA TYR A 15 -5.56 19.35 -6.27
C TYR A 15 -5.69 17.83 -6.23
N ALA A 16 -6.79 17.31 -5.68
CA ALA A 16 -7.09 15.87 -5.68
C ALA A 16 -7.27 15.32 -7.10
N ALA A 17 -7.77 16.15 -8.04
CA ALA A 17 -7.97 15.74 -9.43
C ALA A 17 -6.70 15.80 -10.29
N CYS A 18 -5.87 16.85 -10.16
CA CYS A 18 -4.74 17.09 -11.05
C CYS A 18 -3.36 16.76 -10.45
N GLY A 19 -3.25 16.62 -9.12
CA GLY A 19 -1.98 16.41 -8.43
C GLY A 19 -0.99 17.59 -8.50
N ASN A 20 -1.37 18.70 -9.13
CA ASN A 20 -0.53 19.88 -9.31
C ASN A 20 -1.03 21.05 -8.47
N ALA A 21 -0.25 21.42 -7.45
CA ALA A 21 -0.63 22.43 -6.47
C ALA A 21 -0.76 23.84 -7.09
N THR A 22 0.09 24.19 -8.05
CA THR A 22 0.07 25.51 -8.69
C THR A 22 -1.15 25.65 -9.59
N GLU A 23 -1.45 24.62 -10.39
CA GLU A 23 -2.64 24.59 -11.25
C GLU A 23 -3.93 24.58 -10.42
N ALA A 24 -3.96 23.81 -9.33
CA ALA A 24 -5.10 23.79 -8.42
C ALA A 24 -5.38 25.17 -7.80
N ALA A 25 -4.33 25.91 -7.42
CA ALA A 25 -4.48 27.27 -6.91
C ALA A 25 -4.99 28.25 -7.97
N ARG A 26 -4.54 28.12 -9.22
CA ARG A 26 -5.02 28.92 -10.36
C ARG A 26 -6.50 28.67 -10.62
N LEU A 27 -6.91 27.41 -10.70
CA LEU A 27 -8.31 27.00 -10.90
C LEU A 27 -9.22 27.40 -9.73
N ALA A 28 -8.71 27.36 -8.50
CA ALA A 28 -9.44 27.79 -7.30
C ALA A 28 -9.60 29.33 -7.17
N GLY A 29 -9.10 30.12 -8.14
CA GLY A 29 -9.26 31.57 -8.18
C GLY A 29 -8.29 32.33 -7.26
N TYR A 30 -7.09 31.80 -7.05
CA TYR A 30 -5.96 32.55 -6.49
C TYR A 30 -5.20 33.30 -7.59
N SER A 31 -4.52 34.39 -7.20
CA SER A 31 -3.73 35.18 -8.14
C SER A 31 -2.67 34.31 -8.81
N GLU A 32 -2.68 34.27 -10.15
CA GLU A 32 -1.77 33.47 -10.95
C GLU A 32 -0.30 33.76 -10.63
N ARG A 33 0.05 35.05 -10.50
CA ARG A 33 1.40 35.51 -10.12
C ARG A 33 1.89 34.93 -8.79
N TYR A 34 0.98 34.62 -7.87
CA TYR A 34 1.29 34.11 -6.53
C TYR A 34 0.75 32.70 -6.29
N ALA A 35 0.24 32.01 -7.31
CA ALA A 35 -0.45 30.72 -7.18
C ALA A 35 0.43 29.68 -6.51
N ASN A 36 1.71 29.59 -6.89
CA ASN A 36 2.68 28.70 -6.26
C ASN A 36 2.87 28.99 -4.75
N ARG A 37 3.06 30.26 -4.39
CA ARG A 37 3.22 30.67 -2.98
C ARG A 37 1.97 30.35 -2.16
N PHE A 38 0.78 30.64 -2.70
CA PHE A 38 -0.48 30.32 -2.04
C PHE A 38 -0.71 28.81 -1.93
N ALA A 39 -0.38 28.04 -2.97
CA ALA A 39 -0.49 26.59 -2.97
C ALA A 39 0.34 25.96 -1.84
N ARG A 40 1.61 26.37 -1.70
CA ARG A 40 2.47 25.90 -0.60
C ARG A 40 1.89 26.26 0.78
N GLN A 41 1.46 27.51 0.95
CA GLN A 41 0.82 27.94 2.21
C GLN A 41 -0.49 27.20 2.50
N LEU A 42 -1.25 26.79 1.47
CA LEU A 42 -2.47 26.01 1.64
C LEU A 42 -2.15 24.58 2.08
N LEU A 43 -1.14 23.94 1.48
CA LEU A 43 -0.71 22.60 1.87
C LEU A 43 -0.11 22.53 3.28
N ASP A 44 0.48 23.63 3.77
CA ASP A 44 0.99 23.74 5.14
C ASP A 44 -0.13 23.87 6.19
N LYS A 45 -1.33 24.28 5.79
CA LYS A 45 -2.46 24.46 6.72
C LYS A 45 -3.05 23.10 7.12
N PRO A 46 -3.17 22.81 8.43
CA PRO A 46 -3.65 21.50 8.90
C PRO A 46 -5.06 21.18 8.41
N HIS A 47 -5.98 22.14 8.45
CA HIS A 47 -7.37 21.94 8.01
C HIS A 47 -7.54 21.70 6.51
N VAL A 48 -6.57 22.12 5.68
CA VAL A 48 -6.56 21.83 4.23
C VAL A 48 -6.02 20.41 4.00
N ARG A 49 -4.98 20.01 4.74
CA ARG A 49 -4.43 18.66 4.69
C ARG A 49 -5.45 17.62 5.15
N GLU A 50 -6.12 17.87 6.28
CA GLU A 50 -7.20 17.02 6.79
C GLU A 50 -8.29 16.80 5.74
N ALA A 51 -8.73 17.87 5.07
CA ALA A 51 -9.77 17.77 4.04
C ALA A 51 -9.29 17.05 2.77
N LEU A 52 -8.01 17.20 2.40
CA LEU A 52 -7.42 16.44 1.31
C LEU A 52 -7.34 14.95 1.64
N THR A 53 -6.89 14.62 2.84
CA THR A 53 -6.86 13.24 3.34
C THR A 53 -8.26 12.64 3.36
N GLU A 54 -9.26 13.35 3.91
CA GLU A 54 -10.64 12.88 3.92
C GLU A 54 -11.19 12.64 2.49
N LEU A 55 -10.87 13.53 1.54
CA LEU A 55 -11.30 13.38 0.15
C LEU A 55 -10.62 12.18 -0.52
N VAL A 56 -9.32 12.01 -0.31
CA VAL A 56 -8.56 10.87 -0.85
C VAL A 56 -9.03 9.56 -0.21
N ASP A 57 -9.29 9.54 1.09
CA ASP A 57 -9.77 8.36 1.83
C ASP A 57 -11.17 7.95 1.36
N LYS A 58 -12.08 8.92 1.15
CA LYS A 58 -13.40 8.65 0.54
C LYS A 58 -13.26 8.04 -0.85
N VAL A 59 -12.46 8.68 -1.69
CA VAL A 59 -12.28 8.26 -3.09
C VAL A 59 -11.58 6.90 -3.18
N SER A 60 -10.55 6.67 -2.36
CA SER A 60 -9.80 5.41 -2.35
C SER A 60 -10.63 4.27 -1.77
N GLY A 61 -11.37 4.51 -0.68
CA GLY A 61 -12.29 3.51 -0.11
C GLY A 61 -13.42 3.13 -1.06
N GLU A 62 -13.89 4.07 -1.91
CA GLU A 62 -14.92 3.77 -2.91
C GLU A 62 -14.39 2.99 -4.14
N ARG A 63 -13.13 3.22 -4.56
CA ARG A 63 -12.59 2.63 -5.79
C ARG A 63 -11.69 1.42 -5.57
N VAL A 64 -11.05 1.32 -4.41
CA VAL A 64 -10.01 0.34 -4.12
C VAL A 64 -10.42 -0.49 -2.92
N ALA A 65 -10.62 -1.79 -3.16
CA ALA A 65 -10.93 -2.71 -2.08
C ALA A 65 -9.80 -2.78 -1.06
N ASP A 66 -10.13 -2.55 0.21
CA ASP A 66 -9.15 -2.63 1.29
C ASP A 66 -8.71 -4.09 1.55
N ALA A 67 -7.73 -4.29 2.42
CA ALA A 67 -7.23 -5.64 2.70
C ALA A 67 -8.31 -6.57 3.29
N LYS A 68 -9.20 -6.05 4.12
CA LYS A 68 -10.27 -6.81 4.75
C LYS A 68 -11.34 -7.19 3.73
N GLU A 69 -11.74 -6.26 2.88
CA GLU A 69 -12.70 -6.50 1.80
C GLU A 69 -12.22 -7.57 0.82
N ARG A 70 -10.92 -7.58 0.48
CA ARG A 70 -10.34 -8.67 -0.35
C ARG A 70 -10.42 -10.03 0.33
N LEU A 71 -10.18 -10.10 1.66
CA LEU A 71 -10.30 -11.34 2.42
C LEU A 71 -11.76 -11.82 2.48
N GLU A 72 -12.71 -10.91 2.70
CA GLU A 72 -14.14 -11.20 2.70
C GLU A 72 -14.59 -11.71 1.32
N PHE A 73 -14.14 -11.06 0.24
CA PHE A 73 -14.39 -11.49 -1.13
C PHE A 73 -13.85 -12.90 -1.41
N TRP A 74 -12.58 -13.19 -1.10
CA TRP A 74 -12.03 -14.54 -1.30
C TRP A 74 -12.76 -15.58 -0.45
N THR A 75 -13.15 -15.24 0.77
CA THR A 75 -13.92 -16.13 1.64
C THR A 75 -15.31 -16.44 1.03
N ALA A 76 -15.97 -15.43 0.46
CA ALA A 76 -17.25 -15.59 -0.21
C ALA A 76 -17.12 -16.50 -1.44
N VAL A 77 -16.13 -16.25 -2.31
CA VAL A 77 -15.86 -17.08 -3.50
C VAL A 77 -15.56 -18.53 -3.10
N MET A 78 -14.68 -18.75 -2.11
CA MET A 78 -14.31 -20.08 -1.63
C MET A 78 -15.53 -20.88 -1.12
N ARG A 79 -16.47 -20.21 -0.43
CA ARG A 79 -17.66 -20.83 0.19
C ARG A 79 -18.85 -20.97 -0.77
N ASN A 80 -18.88 -20.23 -1.88
CA ASN A 80 -20.00 -20.25 -2.81
C ASN A 80 -20.03 -21.56 -3.62
N PRO A 81 -21.05 -22.44 -3.46
CA PRO A 81 -21.12 -23.70 -4.21
C PRO A 81 -21.47 -23.52 -5.69
N ALA A 82 -21.95 -22.34 -6.10
CA ALA A 82 -22.27 -22.04 -7.49
C ALA A 82 -21.02 -21.67 -8.32
N GLU A 83 -19.89 -21.35 -7.68
CA GLU A 83 -18.63 -21.07 -8.35
C GLU A 83 -17.92 -22.35 -8.80
N LEU A 84 -17.10 -22.23 -9.85
CA LEU A 84 -16.29 -23.34 -10.32
C LEU A 84 -15.29 -23.77 -9.24
N THR A 85 -15.14 -25.10 -9.05
CA THR A 85 -14.19 -25.66 -8.08
C THR A 85 -12.78 -25.09 -8.22
N ARG A 86 -12.31 -24.83 -9.45
CA ARG A 86 -11.01 -24.20 -9.71
C ARG A 86 -10.89 -22.83 -9.04
N ASP A 87 -11.91 -22.00 -9.18
CA ASP A 87 -11.88 -20.62 -8.70
C ASP A 87 -12.03 -20.59 -7.17
N ARG A 88 -12.81 -21.52 -6.60
CA ARG A 88 -12.89 -21.75 -5.16
C ARG A 88 -11.55 -22.20 -4.56
N LEU A 89 -10.86 -23.13 -5.21
CA LEU A 89 -9.52 -23.57 -4.81
C LEU A 89 -8.52 -22.41 -4.88
N LYS A 90 -8.62 -21.55 -5.91
CA LYS A 90 -7.76 -20.39 -6.03
C LYS A 90 -7.99 -19.38 -4.90
N ALA A 91 -9.26 -19.11 -4.57
CA ALA A 91 -9.60 -18.24 -3.44
C ALA A 91 -9.05 -18.79 -2.10
N SER A 92 -9.15 -20.10 -1.89
CA SER A 92 -8.54 -20.77 -0.73
C SER A 92 -7.02 -20.61 -0.68
N GLU A 93 -6.33 -20.78 -1.80
CA GLU A 93 -4.87 -20.59 -1.89
C GLU A 93 -4.47 -19.13 -1.56
N LEU A 94 -5.19 -18.15 -2.11
CA LEU A 94 -4.92 -16.73 -1.89
C LEU A 94 -5.13 -16.33 -0.42
N LEU A 95 -6.15 -16.89 0.25
CA LEU A 95 -6.35 -16.71 1.70
C LEU A 95 -5.18 -17.27 2.51
N ALA A 96 -4.79 -18.52 2.24
CA ALA A 96 -3.67 -19.15 2.95
C ALA A 96 -2.34 -18.40 2.71
N ARG A 97 -2.10 -17.88 1.50
CA ARG A 97 -0.94 -17.00 1.23
C ARG A 97 -1.00 -15.70 2.02
N ALA A 98 -2.17 -15.06 2.10
CA ALA A 98 -2.32 -13.82 2.86
C ALA A 98 -2.14 -14.02 4.37
N GLN A 99 -2.45 -15.21 4.88
CA GLN A 99 -2.29 -15.59 6.30
C GLN A 99 -0.87 -16.10 6.64
N GLY A 100 -0.04 -16.35 5.64
CA GLY A 100 1.32 -16.84 5.83
C GLY A 100 1.42 -18.36 6.01
N ASP A 101 0.36 -19.12 5.74
CA ASP A 101 0.29 -20.57 5.95
C ASP A 101 1.35 -21.35 5.14
N PHE A 102 1.85 -20.76 4.05
CA PHE A 102 2.88 -21.34 3.19
C PHE A 102 4.31 -20.86 3.52
N MET A 103 4.48 -20.01 4.53
CA MET A 103 5.81 -19.58 4.95
C MET A 103 6.48 -20.75 5.67
N VAL A 104 7.31 -21.49 4.94
CA VAL A 104 8.30 -22.39 5.55
C VAL A 104 9.36 -21.49 6.18
N GLU A 105 9.52 -21.56 7.50
CA GLU A 105 10.67 -20.94 8.15
C GLU A 105 11.93 -21.50 7.49
N ALA A 106 12.61 -20.68 6.69
CA ALA A 106 13.93 -21.05 6.23
C ALA A 106 14.80 -21.19 7.49
N PRO A 107 15.58 -22.27 7.66
CA PRO A 107 16.60 -22.33 8.70
C PRO A 107 17.66 -21.28 8.34
N VAL A 108 17.44 -20.04 8.76
CA VAL A 108 18.40 -18.95 8.60
C VAL A 108 19.41 -19.09 9.72
N THR A 109 20.56 -19.66 9.42
CA THR A 109 21.71 -19.53 10.33
C THR A 109 22.44 -18.26 9.94
N THR A 110 22.27 -17.21 10.75
CA THR A 110 23.02 -15.96 10.54
C THR A 110 24.44 -16.15 11.09
N ILE A 111 25.46 -16.00 10.24
CA ILE A 111 26.84 -15.83 10.67
C ILE A 111 27.26 -14.41 10.29
N ASN A 112 27.63 -13.59 11.27
CA ASN A 112 28.12 -12.21 11.08
C ASN A 112 27.22 -11.33 10.18
N ASN A 113 25.90 -11.42 10.33
CA ASN A 113 24.90 -10.66 9.56
C ASN A 113 24.92 -10.87 8.02
N LEU A 114 25.60 -11.90 7.51
CA LEU A 114 25.45 -12.31 6.11
C LEU A 114 24.35 -13.36 5.99
N TRP A 115 23.56 -13.21 4.93
CA TRP A 115 22.50 -14.13 4.55
C TRP A 115 23.16 -15.32 3.85
N ILE A 116 23.22 -16.47 4.52
CA ILE A 116 23.86 -17.67 3.97
C ILE A 116 22.79 -18.75 3.79
N THR A 117 22.67 -19.27 2.57
CA THR A 117 21.74 -20.39 2.31
C THR A 117 22.27 -21.69 2.92
N PRO A 118 21.41 -22.66 3.26
CA PRO A 118 21.83 -23.94 3.83
C PRO A 118 22.86 -24.69 2.96
N ASP A 119 22.75 -24.57 1.63
CA ASP A 119 23.68 -25.20 0.69
C ASP A 119 25.07 -24.53 0.73
N THR A 120 25.10 -23.20 0.82
CA THR A 120 26.35 -22.44 1.01
C THR A 120 27.02 -22.76 2.34
N LEU A 121 26.26 -22.95 3.43
CA LEU A 121 26.79 -23.38 4.72
C LEU A 121 27.41 -24.78 4.65
N ARG A 122 26.80 -25.69 3.88
CA ARG A 122 27.35 -27.04 3.64
C ARG A 122 28.71 -26.94 2.94
N THR A 123 28.79 -26.21 1.83
CA THR A 123 30.07 -26.02 1.10
C THR A 123 31.14 -25.39 1.99
N ILE A 124 30.80 -24.38 2.79
CA ILE A 124 31.75 -23.76 3.71
C ILE A 124 32.25 -24.77 4.75
N ARG A 125 31.36 -25.61 5.30
CA ARG A 125 31.76 -26.65 6.27
C ARG A 125 32.65 -27.72 5.63
N GLU A 126 32.37 -28.14 4.40
CA GLU A 126 33.20 -29.07 3.64
C GLU A 126 34.60 -28.49 3.39
N VAL A 127 34.69 -27.21 3.00
CA VAL A 127 35.97 -26.53 2.73
C VAL A 127 36.77 -26.26 4.01
N VAL A 128 36.10 -25.84 5.09
CA VAL A 128 36.76 -25.43 6.34
C VAL A 128 37.11 -26.62 7.23
N TYR A 129 36.22 -27.61 7.32
CA TYR A 129 36.37 -28.75 8.24
C TYR A 129 36.66 -30.08 7.55
N GLY A 130 36.69 -30.13 6.20
CA GLY A 130 37.01 -31.36 5.46
C GLY A 130 35.99 -32.48 5.65
N LEU A 131 34.79 -32.16 6.15
CA LEU A 131 33.74 -33.14 6.41
C LEU A 131 32.99 -33.44 5.10
N SER A 132 33.53 -34.34 4.28
CA SER A 132 32.70 -35.04 3.29
C SER A 132 31.90 -36.10 4.04
N GLU A 133 30.63 -35.82 4.34
CA GLU A 133 29.73 -36.91 4.76
C GLU A 133 29.48 -37.80 3.54
N SER A 134 29.94 -39.05 3.65
CA SER A 134 29.67 -40.16 2.74
C SER A 134 28.20 -40.54 2.70
#